data_AF-A0A925ZT92-F1
#
_entry.id   AF-A0A925ZT92-F1
#
_cell.length_a   1.000
_cell.length_b   1.000
_cell.length_c   1.000
_cell.angle_alpha   90.00
_cell.angle_beta   90.00
_cell.angle_gamma   90.00
#
_symmetry.space_group_name_H-M   'P 1'
#
loop_
_entity.id
_entity.type
_entity.pdbx_description
1 polymer ?
#
loop_
_entity_poly.entity_id
_entity_poly.type
_entity_poly.pdbx_seq_one_letter_code
_entity_poly.pdbx_strand_id
1 'polypeptide(L)'
;MRRQRTAWLVLILVALLHTLFTLWRGSFAPQLSAYASPAPVQSAGPDARQNTVAAPAHGYIEASFAARMRALRPTILAAAARHNHPAVSGLSDTQFAATMAQLLYNEHNGWFEDEVPLIRQLTPLYQQVQQGANETGLGSNFSVWPSNLRPSVALEILAREVPLPAGKGALAVPISVMGSSINQHVYPSRRALLAAITAELADERLAVEYLAANLERGVYRARYEGAPITWRTLAAWHNGGITLPIDIAANTRTDGYVKRAALYLAAAHELIEGAYARGR
;
A
#
# COMPACT_ATOMS: atom_id res chain seq x y z
N MET A 1 -29.71 -16.80 17.99
CA MET A 1 -28.65 -16.78 19.01
C MET A 1 -27.27 -17.28 18.54
N ARG A 2 -27.14 -18.35 17.73
CA ARG A 2 -25.82 -18.83 17.24
C ARG A 2 -25.00 -17.79 16.44
N ARG A 3 -25.64 -17.02 15.55
CA ARG A 3 -24.95 -16.00 14.71
C ARG A 3 -24.39 -14.79 15.50
N GLN A 4 -25.03 -14.42 16.61
CA GLN A 4 -24.51 -13.35 17.48
C GLN A 4 -23.26 -13.79 18.23
N ARG A 5 -23.23 -15.05 18.71
CA ARG A 5 -22.07 -15.58 19.45
C ARG A 5 -20.81 -15.67 18.59
N THR A 6 -20.93 -16.03 17.31
CA THR A 6 -19.80 -16.02 16.37
C THR A 6 -19.30 -14.60 16.09
N ALA A 7 -20.19 -13.62 15.92
CA ALA A 7 -19.78 -12.22 15.73
C ALA A 7 -19.00 -11.67 16.93
N TRP A 8 -19.43 -11.98 18.16
CA TRP A 8 -18.73 -11.57 19.39
C TRP A 8 -17.35 -12.22 19.55
N LEU A 9 -17.21 -13.51 19.21
CA LEU A 9 -15.92 -14.20 19.27
C LEU A 9 -14.92 -13.65 18.24
N VAL A 10 -15.39 -13.33 17.03
CA VAL A 10 -14.56 -12.68 16.00
C VAL A 10 -14.13 -11.28 16.48
N LEU A 11 -15.02 -10.50 17.10
CA LEU A 11 -14.69 -9.18 17.66
C LEU A 11 -13.62 -9.26 18.75
N ILE A 12 -13.74 -10.22 19.66
CA ILE A 12 -12.74 -10.44 20.72
C ILE A 12 -11.40 -10.84 20.12
N LEU A 13 -11.39 -11.71 19.11
CA LEU A 13 -10.17 -12.11 18.42
C LEU A 13 -9.52 -10.92 17.70
N VAL A 14 -10.30 -10.07 17.01
CA VAL A 14 -9.79 -8.85 16.35
C VAL A 14 -9.25 -7.86 17.35
N ALA A 15 -9.98 -7.61 18.43
CA ALA A 15 -9.54 -6.70 19.48
C ALA A 15 -8.25 -7.22 20.14
N LEU A 16 -8.16 -8.52 20.43
CA LEU A 16 -6.95 -9.13 20.98
C LEU A 16 -5.77 -9.06 20.00
N LEU A 17 -5.98 -9.38 18.72
CA LEU A 17 -4.93 -9.28 17.70
C LEU A 17 -4.50 -7.83 17.47
N HIS A 18 -5.44 -6.88 17.47
CA HIS A 18 -5.12 -5.46 17.36
C HIS A 18 -4.39 -4.93 18.59
N THR A 19 -4.77 -5.38 19.79
CA THR A 19 -4.12 -5.00 21.05
C THR A 19 -2.74 -5.63 21.19
N LEU A 20 -2.57 -6.89 20.77
CA LEU A 20 -1.26 -7.53 20.62
C LEU A 20 -0.40 -6.79 19.60
N PHE A 21 -0.98 -6.37 18.48
CA PHE A 21 -0.31 -5.59 17.44
C PHE A 21 0.10 -4.18 17.92
N THR A 22 -0.70 -3.50 18.73
CA THR A 22 -0.36 -2.18 19.30
C THR A 22 0.60 -2.28 20.48
N LEU A 23 0.48 -3.29 21.35
CA LEU A 23 1.40 -3.52 22.46
C LEU A 23 2.78 -3.96 21.96
N TRP A 24 2.83 -4.83 20.96
CA TRP A 24 4.09 -5.23 20.33
C TRP A 24 4.77 -4.06 19.60
N ARG A 25 4.00 -3.13 19.03
CA ARG A 25 4.51 -1.84 18.52
C ARG A 25 5.06 -0.91 19.62
N GLY A 26 4.53 -0.99 20.84
CA GLY A 26 5.01 -0.18 21.97
C GLY A 26 6.35 -0.65 22.54
N SER A 27 6.65 -1.95 22.43
CA SER A 27 7.88 -2.56 22.97
C SER A 27 9.15 -2.29 22.15
N PHE A 28 9.03 -1.66 20.98
CA PHE A 28 10.16 -1.26 20.12
C PHE A 28 10.22 0.24 19.85
N ALA A 29 9.50 1.08 20.61
CA ALA A 29 9.79 2.51 20.63
C ALA A 29 11.07 2.72 21.45
N PRO A 30 12.23 3.12 20.85
CA PRO A 30 13.30 3.66 21.67
C PRO A 30 12.72 4.91 22.36
N GLN A 31 12.84 4.93 23.69
CA GLN A 31 12.54 6.11 24.49
C GLN A 31 13.33 7.29 23.90
N LEU A 32 12.61 8.22 23.27
CA LEU A 32 13.15 9.55 23.02
C LEU A 32 13.23 10.26 24.37
N SER A 33 14.44 10.35 24.91
CA SER A 33 14.74 11.28 26.00
C SER A 33 16.09 11.94 25.78
N ALA A 34 16.04 13.27 25.79
CA ALA A 34 17.08 14.26 26.03
C ALA A 34 18.20 14.49 24.99
N TYR A 35 18.13 15.70 24.43
CA TYR A 35 19.27 16.50 23.99
C TYR A 35 20.47 16.42 24.96
N ALA A 36 21.66 16.14 24.43
CA ALA A 36 22.94 16.70 24.90
C ALA A 36 24.01 16.63 23.78
N SER A 37 24.74 17.73 23.64
CA SER A 37 25.75 18.07 22.62
C SER A 37 26.94 17.09 22.45
N PRO A 38 27.76 17.22 21.37
CA PRO A 38 28.76 16.23 20.97
C PRO A 38 30.18 16.50 21.53
N ALA A 39 30.94 15.42 21.75
CA ALA A 39 32.40 15.22 21.55
C ALA A 39 32.96 14.11 22.48
N PRO A 40 34.17 13.53 22.25
CA PRO A 40 34.89 13.21 21.01
C PRO A 40 35.32 11.72 20.91
N VAL A 41 35.99 11.40 19.80
CA VAL A 41 36.58 10.11 19.36
C VAL A 41 37.40 9.37 20.43
N GLN A 42 37.18 8.04 20.57
CA GLN A 42 38.22 7.06 20.95
C GLN A 42 38.03 5.73 20.21
N SER A 43 39.17 5.17 19.82
CA SER A 43 39.42 4.02 18.94
C SER A 43 39.37 2.66 19.65
N ALA A 44 38.78 1.64 19.00
CA ALA A 44 39.01 0.20 19.18
C ALA A 44 38.53 -0.49 17.89
N GLY A 45 39.36 -1.16 17.09
CA GLY A 45 39.89 -2.51 17.31
C GLY A 45 39.28 -3.44 16.23
N PRO A 46 40.08 -4.20 15.45
CA PRO A 46 39.58 -4.99 14.33
C PRO A 46 39.20 -6.39 14.83
N ASP A 47 37.94 -6.60 15.23
CA ASP A 47 37.31 -7.92 15.21
C ASP A 47 35.85 -7.82 15.64
N ALA A 48 34.98 -7.64 14.65
CA ALA A 48 33.59 -8.02 14.76
C ALA A 48 33.19 -8.61 13.41
N ARG A 49 33.40 -9.93 13.27
CA ARG A 49 32.65 -10.75 12.32
C ARG A 49 31.18 -10.68 12.73
N GLN A 50 30.52 -9.59 12.37
CA GLN A 50 29.08 -9.49 12.38
C GLN A 50 28.60 -10.52 11.36
N ASN A 51 28.03 -11.62 11.86
CA ASN A 51 27.08 -12.46 11.14
C ASN A 51 25.91 -11.57 10.72
N THR A 52 26.11 -10.76 9.68
CA THR A 52 25.05 -10.12 8.93
C THR A 52 24.43 -11.24 8.11
N VAL A 53 23.32 -11.79 8.61
CA VAL A 53 22.39 -12.53 7.76
C VAL A 53 22.07 -11.56 6.61
N ALA A 54 22.63 -11.83 5.43
CA ALA A 54 22.42 -11.00 4.26
C ALA A 54 20.91 -10.88 4.04
N ALA A 55 20.40 -9.65 4.03
CA ALA A 55 19.00 -9.42 3.69
C ALA A 55 18.73 -10.06 2.31
N PRO A 56 17.57 -10.72 2.12
CA PRO A 56 17.27 -11.38 0.87
C PRO A 56 17.32 -10.36 -0.28
N ALA A 57 18.02 -10.72 -1.37
CA ALA A 57 18.16 -9.86 -2.54
C ALA A 57 16.83 -9.59 -3.26
N HIS A 58 15.81 -10.43 -3.00
CA HIS A 58 14.49 -10.38 -3.62
C HIS A 58 13.39 -10.65 -2.59
N GLY A 59 12.24 -10.03 -2.79
CA GLY A 59 11.06 -10.26 -1.96
C GLY A 59 10.49 -11.67 -2.20
N TYR A 60 9.90 -12.27 -1.16
CA TYR A 60 9.24 -13.56 -1.27
C TYR A 60 7.95 -13.42 -2.10
N ILE A 61 7.73 -14.30 -3.07
CA ILE A 61 6.50 -14.31 -3.88
C ILE A 61 5.94 -15.73 -3.87
N GLU A 62 4.73 -15.90 -3.36
CA GLU A 62 4.04 -17.19 -3.41
C GLU A 62 3.68 -17.57 -4.86
N ALA A 63 3.84 -18.83 -5.24
CA ALA A 63 3.60 -19.29 -6.61
C ALA A 63 2.15 -19.07 -7.09
N SER A 64 1.17 -19.27 -6.20
CA SER A 64 -0.25 -19.03 -6.49
C SER A 64 -0.51 -17.55 -6.79
N PHE A 65 0.09 -16.66 -5.99
CA PHE A 65 -0.01 -15.23 -6.17
C PHE A 65 0.72 -14.75 -7.44
N ALA A 66 1.90 -15.31 -7.74
CA ALA A 66 2.58 -15.04 -9.00
C ALA A 66 1.72 -15.42 -10.23
N ALA A 67 0.96 -16.52 -10.15
CA ALA A 67 0.01 -16.89 -11.20
C ALA A 67 -1.16 -15.88 -11.31
N ARG A 68 -1.70 -15.43 -10.19
CA ARG A 68 -2.74 -14.40 -10.12
C ARG A 68 -2.27 -13.06 -10.71
N MET A 69 -1.07 -12.62 -10.37
CA MET A 69 -0.44 -11.42 -10.93
C MET A 69 -0.27 -11.52 -12.46
N ARG A 70 0.13 -12.69 -12.98
CA ARG A 70 0.16 -12.95 -14.44
C ARG A 70 -1.21 -12.84 -15.09
N ALA A 71 -2.26 -13.35 -14.44
CA ALA A 71 -3.63 -13.21 -14.93
C ALA A 71 -4.13 -11.75 -14.89
N LEU A 72 -3.71 -10.96 -13.90
CA LEU A 72 -4.05 -9.54 -13.77
C LEU A 72 -3.23 -8.61 -14.68
N ARG A 73 -2.12 -9.09 -15.27
CA ARG A 73 -1.24 -8.28 -16.12
C ARG A 73 -1.98 -7.45 -17.18
N PRO A 74 -2.94 -7.98 -17.96
CA PRO A 74 -3.66 -7.17 -18.94
C PRO A 74 -4.46 -6.04 -18.30
N THR A 75 -5.07 -6.27 -17.14
CA THR A 75 -5.78 -5.25 -16.37
C THR A 75 -4.81 -4.17 -15.87
N ILE A 76 -3.66 -4.56 -15.32
CA ILE A 76 -2.63 -3.62 -14.83
C ILE A 76 -2.14 -2.73 -15.98
N LEU A 77 -1.82 -3.30 -17.13
CA LEU A 77 -1.38 -2.55 -18.32
C LEU A 77 -2.46 -1.58 -18.81
N ALA A 78 -3.71 -2.04 -18.88
CA ALA A 78 -4.82 -1.21 -19.34
C ALA A 78 -5.11 -0.06 -18.37
N ALA A 79 -5.06 -0.32 -17.06
CA ALA A 79 -5.23 0.69 -16.03
C ALA A 79 -4.09 1.72 -16.07
N ALA A 80 -2.84 1.25 -16.23
CA ALA A 80 -1.70 2.13 -16.40
C ALA A 80 -1.85 3.05 -17.62
N ALA A 81 -2.27 2.54 -18.78
CA ALA A 81 -2.46 3.37 -19.97
C ALA A 81 -3.58 4.42 -19.83
N ARG A 82 -4.58 4.18 -18.97
CA ARG A 82 -5.65 5.15 -18.69
C ARG A 82 -5.23 6.24 -17.71
N HIS A 83 -4.50 5.84 -16.67
CA HIS A 83 -4.21 6.70 -15.52
C HIS A 83 -2.83 7.34 -15.56
N ASN A 84 -1.91 6.75 -16.31
CA ASN A 84 -0.65 7.40 -16.59
C ASN A 84 -0.88 8.49 -17.63
N HIS A 85 -0.45 9.70 -17.28
CA HIS A 85 -0.36 10.82 -18.20
C HIS A 85 1.12 11.09 -18.44
N PRO A 86 1.78 10.47 -19.44
CA PRO A 86 3.24 10.55 -19.59
C PRO A 86 3.80 11.97 -19.64
N ALA A 87 3.05 12.91 -20.23
CA ALA A 87 3.41 14.33 -20.29
C ALA A 87 3.44 15.01 -18.90
N VAL A 88 2.71 14.46 -17.94
CA VAL A 88 2.62 14.97 -16.56
C VAL A 88 3.54 14.17 -15.63
N SER A 89 3.51 12.84 -15.72
CA SER A 89 4.27 11.94 -14.84
C SER A 89 5.75 11.84 -15.22
N GLY A 90 6.08 12.01 -16.50
CA GLY A 90 7.41 11.70 -17.05
C GLY A 90 7.70 10.20 -17.13
N LEU A 91 6.72 9.35 -16.81
CA LEU A 91 6.83 7.88 -16.86
C LEU A 91 6.14 7.36 -18.12
N SER A 92 6.70 6.32 -18.74
CA SER A 92 5.96 5.49 -19.70
C SER A 92 4.87 4.67 -19.00
N ASP A 93 3.86 4.24 -19.75
CA ASP A 93 2.78 3.38 -19.22
C ASP A 93 3.35 2.07 -18.66
N THR A 94 4.41 1.54 -19.29
CA THR A 94 5.14 0.37 -18.82
C THR A 94 5.80 0.61 -17.46
N GLN A 95 6.46 1.75 -17.25
CA GLN A 95 7.07 2.09 -15.96
C GLN A 95 6.01 2.32 -14.87
N PHE A 96 4.87 2.93 -15.24
CA PHE A 96 3.75 3.12 -14.33
C PHE A 96 3.12 1.77 -13.94
N ALA A 97 2.90 0.88 -14.92
CA ALA A 97 2.43 -0.49 -14.70
C ALA A 97 3.40 -1.31 -13.83
N ALA A 98 4.71 -1.18 -14.04
CA ALA A 98 5.72 -1.83 -13.21
C ALA A 98 5.66 -1.32 -11.76
N THR A 99 5.44 -0.02 -11.56
CA THR A 99 5.23 0.55 -10.22
C THR A 99 3.96 -0.03 -9.57
N MET A 100 2.86 -0.14 -10.31
CA MET A 100 1.63 -0.77 -9.79
C MET A 100 1.87 -2.23 -9.39
N ALA A 101 2.52 -3.02 -10.26
CA ALA A 101 2.83 -4.42 -9.99
C ALA A 101 3.76 -4.57 -8.77
N GLN A 102 4.77 -3.71 -8.64
CA GLN A 102 5.67 -3.67 -7.50
C GLN A 102 4.90 -3.48 -6.19
N LEU A 103 3.94 -2.55 -6.15
CA LEU A 103 3.12 -2.31 -4.96
C LEU A 103 2.23 -3.51 -4.65
N LEU A 104 1.56 -4.09 -5.65
CA LEU A 104 0.74 -5.30 -5.44
C LEU A 104 1.57 -6.47 -4.89
N TYR A 105 2.80 -6.68 -5.37
CA TYR A 105 3.71 -7.67 -4.78
C TYR A 105 4.08 -7.35 -3.34
N ASN A 106 4.40 -6.08 -3.06
CA ASN A 106 4.76 -5.63 -1.73
C ASN A 106 3.59 -5.64 -0.73
N GLU A 107 2.34 -5.53 -1.19
CA GLU A 107 1.14 -5.59 -0.34
C GLU A 107 0.67 -7.02 -0.07
N HIS A 108 1.08 -7.99 -0.88
CA HIS A 108 0.69 -9.39 -0.67
C HIS A 108 1.33 -9.98 0.59
N ASN A 109 2.58 -9.62 0.89
CA ASN A 109 3.23 -9.95 2.15
C ASN A 109 3.34 -8.69 3.01
N GLY A 110 2.57 -8.62 4.08
CA GLY A 110 2.76 -7.58 5.08
C GLY A 110 4.13 -7.72 5.77
N TRP A 111 4.51 -6.70 6.54
CA TRP A 111 5.82 -6.68 7.22
C TRP A 111 5.93 -7.82 8.22
N PHE A 112 4.78 -8.27 8.71
CA PHE A 112 4.67 -9.20 9.83
C PHE A 112 4.82 -10.63 9.33
N GLU A 113 4.36 -10.88 8.11
CA GLU A 113 4.57 -12.10 7.35
C GLU A 113 6.04 -12.29 6.94
N ASP A 114 6.80 -11.21 6.80
CA ASP A 114 8.25 -11.26 6.58
C ASP A 114 8.99 -11.61 7.88
N GLU A 115 8.58 -11.06 9.01
CA GLU A 115 9.21 -11.34 10.32
C GLU A 115 8.79 -12.68 10.94
N VAL A 116 7.55 -13.13 10.69
CA VAL A 116 7.00 -14.37 11.24
C VAL A 116 6.33 -15.18 10.13
N PRO A 117 7.08 -16.03 9.40
CA PRO A 117 6.55 -16.78 8.25
C PRO A 117 5.33 -17.66 8.55
N LEU A 118 5.16 -18.12 9.80
CA LEU A 118 3.99 -18.87 10.25
C LEU A 118 2.68 -18.10 10.09
N ILE A 119 2.71 -16.77 10.14
CA ILE A 119 1.52 -15.92 10.10
C ILE A 119 0.95 -15.79 8.69
N ARG A 120 1.74 -16.09 7.65
CA ARG A 120 1.28 -16.14 6.25
C ARG A 120 0.06 -17.04 6.06
N GLN A 121 -0.04 -18.12 6.83
CA GLN A 121 -1.17 -19.04 6.78
C GLN A 121 -2.47 -18.42 7.32
N LEU A 122 -2.37 -17.39 8.16
CA LEU A 122 -3.50 -16.70 8.78
C LEU A 122 -3.89 -15.41 8.05
N THR A 123 -3.04 -14.90 7.15
CA THR A 123 -3.28 -13.67 6.37
C THR A 123 -4.64 -13.67 5.66
N PRO A 124 -5.10 -14.74 4.97
CA PRO A 124 -6.41 -14.74 4.33
C PRO A 124 -7.57 -14.55 5.32
N LEU A 125 -7.47 -15.14 6.51
CA LEU A 125 -8.50 -15.00 7.56
C LEU A 125 -8.51 -13.57 8.10
N TYR A 126 -7.34 -12.98 8.35
CA TYR A 126 -7.22 -11.60 8.82
C TYR A 126 -7.84 -10.61 7.83
N GLN A 127 -7.58 -10.77 6.53
CA GLN A 127 -8.13 -9.92 5.47
C GLN A 127 -9.66 -10.02 5.39
N GLN A 128 -10.22 -11.24 5.45
CA GLN A 128 -11.68 -11.43 5.47
C GLN A 128 -12.33 -10.77 6.69
N VAL A 129 -11.66 -10.82 7.84
CA VAL A 129 -12.16 -10.22 9.07
C VAL A 129 -12.11 -8.69 9.01
N GLN A 130 -11.06 -8.10 8.45
CA GLN A 130 -10.99 -6.65 8.19
C GLN A 130 -12.09 -6.21 7.23
N GLN A 131 -12.32 -6.96 6.16
CA GLN A 131 -13.40 -6.70 5.21
C GLN A 131 -14.78 -6.76 5.90
N GLY A 132 -15.06 -7.80 6.67
CA GLY A 132 -16.31 -7.91 7.44
C GLY A 132 -16.46 -6.79 8.50
N ALA A 133 -15.36 -6.34 9.11
CA ALA A 133 -15.38 -5.20 10.03
C ALA A 133 -15.70 -3.88 9.31
N ASN A 134 -15.21 -3.70 8.09
CA ASN A 134 -15.55 -2.57 7.24
C ASN A 134 -17.04 -2.56 6.88
N GLU A 135 -17.57 -3.71 6.44
CA GLU A 135 -18.98 -3.88 6.02
C GLU A 135 -19.98 -3.69 7.17
N THR A 136 -19.62 -4.15 8.37
CA THR A 136 -20.46 -3.99 9.58
C THR A 136 -20.44 -2.56 10.15
N GLY A 137 -19.45 -1.75 9.76
CA GLY A 137 -19.26 -0.39 10.26
C GLY A 137 -18.61 -0.29 11.64
N LEU A 138 -18.19 -1.41 12.23
CA LEU A 138 -17.45 -1.44 13.50
C LEU A 138 -15.97 -1.10 13.32
N GLY A 139 -15.48 -1.05 12.08
CA GLY A 139 -14.10 -0.67 11.75
C GLY A 139 -13.94 -0.12 10.34
N SER A 140 -14.87 0.74 9.89
CA SER A 140 -15.18 1.19 8.51
C SER A 140 -14.05 1.69 7.58
N ASN A 141 -12.78 1.55 7.95
CA ASN A 141 -11.66 2.10 7.18
C ASN A 141 -10.36 1.27 7.23
N PHE A 142 -10.45 -0.04 7.45
CA PHE A 142 -9.31 -0.92 7.23
C PHE A 142 -8.99 -0.99 5.74
N SER A 143 -7.70 -1.13 5.43
CA SER A 143 -7.26 -1.33 4.05
C SER A 143 -7.80 -2.66 3.50
N VAL A 144 -8.17 -2.65 2.22
CA VAL A 144 -8.77 -3.79 1.52
C VAL A 144 -7.78 -4.31 0.47
N TRP A 145 -7.54 -5.62 0.51
CA TRP A 145 -6.71 -6.33 -0.45
C TRP A 145 -7.44 -6.45 -1.81
N PRO A 146 -6.78 -6.40 -2.99
CA PRO A 146 -5.33 -6.47 -3.24
C PRO A 146 -4.54 -5.18 -3.16
N SER A 147 -5.15 -4.02 -3.39
CA SER A 147 -4.42 -2.77 -3.48
C SER A 147 -4.07 -2.17 -2.12
N ASN A 148 -4.51 -2.80 -1.02
CA ASN A 148 -4.36 -2.33 0.35
C ASN A 148 -4.84 -0.88 0.55
N LEU A 149 -5.83 -0.45 -0.24
CA LEU A 149 -6.44 0.87 -0.15
C LEU A 149 -7.53 0.89 0.91
N ARG A 150 -7.60 1.99 1.63
CA ARG A 150 -8.69 2.24 2.59
C ARG A 150 -9.94 2.73 1.85
N PRO A 151 -11.15 2.34 2.28
CA PRO A 151 -12.39 2.88 1.74
C PRO A 151 -12.46 4.42 1.72
N SER A 152 -11.87 5.10 2.71
CA SER A 152 -11.80 6.58 2.70
C SER A 152 -10.95 7.14 1.57
N VAL A 153 -9.85 6.47 1.20
CA VAL A 153 -8.98 6.90 0.11
C VAL A 153 -9.69 6.68 -1.24
N ALA A 154 -10.39 5.56 -1.39
CA ALA A 154 -11.25 5.32 -2.55
C ALA A 154 -12.39 6.35 -2.65
N LEU A 155 -12.98 6.75 -1.52
CA LEU A 155 -13.96 7.83 -1.49
C LEU A 155 -13.38 9.16 -2.00
N GLU A 156 -12.17 9.53 -1.58
CA GLU A 156 -11.48 10.73 -2.09
C GLU A 156 -11.18 10.64 -3.59
N ILE A 157 -10.79 9.45 -4.08
CA ILE A 157 -10.61 9.18 -5.52
C ILE A 157 -11.93 9.44 -6.28
N LEU A 158 -13.03 8.88 -5.79
CA LEU A 158 -14.36 9.05 -6.39
C LEU A 158 -14.84 10.50 -6.30
N ALA A 159 -14.42 11.24 -5.27
CA ALA A 159 -14.68 12.66 -5.12
C ALA A 159 -13.79 13.53 -6.00
N ARG A 160 -12.82 12.95 -6.71
CA ARG A 160 -11.87 13.65 -7.58
C ARG A 160 -10.95 14.61 -6.82
N GLU A 161 -10.61 14.25 -5.59
CA GLU A 161 -9.85 15.09 -4.68
C GLU A 161 -8.47 14.53 -4.38
N VAL A 162 -7.46 15.39 -4.40
CA VAL A 162 -6.11 15.11 -3.86
C VAL A 162 -5.95 15.99 -2.63
N PRO A 163 -5.85 15.43 -1.40
CA PRO A 163 -5.57 16.25 -0.22
C PRO A 163 -4.28 17.02 -0.47
N LEU A 164 -4.13 18.23 0.08
CA LEU A 164 -2.91 19.03 0.08
C LEU A 164 -2.27 19.03 1.48
N PRO A 165 -1.03 19.56 1.68
CA PRO A 165 -0.46 19.68 3.02
C PRO A 165 -1.40 20.43 3.97
N ALA A 166 -1.24 20.22 5.28
CA ALA A 166 -2.12 20.77 6.30
C ALA A 166 -2.46 22.26 6.06
N GLY A 167 -3.75 22.58 6.11
CA GLY A 167 -4.27 23.93 5.93
C GLY A 167 -4.46 24.38 4.47
N LYS A 168 -4.12 23.54 3.46
CA LYS A 168 -4.23 23.90 2.04
C LYS A 168 -5.44 23.32 1.31
N GLY A 169 -6.29 22.55 1.99
CA GLY A 169 -7.49 21.94 1.41
C GLY A 169 -7.17 20.77 0.48
N ALA A 170 -7.88 20.68 -0.64
CA ALA A 170 -7.72 19.63 -1.64
C ALA A 170 -7.65 20.22 -3.07
N LEU A 171 -6.88 19.56 -3.93
CA LEU A 171 -6.82 19.83 -5.37
C LEU A 171 -7.87 18.97 -6.08
N ALA A 172 -8.71 19.60 -6.91
CA ALA A 172 -9.61 18.88 -7.80
C ALA A 172 -8.84 18.36 -9.03
N VAL A 173 -9.00 17.08 -9.36
CA VAL A 173 -8.28 16.40 -10.45
C VAL A 173 -9.24 15.58 -11.31
N PRO A 174 -9.01 15.46 -12.64
CA PRO A 174 -9.96 14.80 -13.54
C PRO A 174 -9.83 13.27 -13.51
N ILE A 175 -9.88 12.66 -12.33
CA ILE A 175 -9.70 11.21 -12.15
C ILE A 175 -11.04 10.48 -12.25
N SER A 176 -11.01 9.29 -12.86
CA SER A 176 -12.16 8.39 -12.94
C SER A 176 -11.75 6.95 -12.78
N VAL A 177 -12.48 6.16 -12.00
CA VAL A 177 -12.24 4.72 -11.83
C VAL A 177 -13.12 3.96 -12.80
N MET A 178 -12.50 3.32 -13.80
CA MET A 178 -13.26 2.59 -14.82
C MET A 178 -13.96 1.36 -14.20
N GLY A 179 -15.25 1.21 -14.50
CA GLY A 179 -16.05 0.09 -13.99
C GLY A 179 -16.62 0.28 -12.58
N SER A 180 -16.25 1.36 -11.86
CA SER A 180 -16.90 1.67 -10.59
C SER A 180 -18.37 2.02 -10.81
N SER A 181 -19.21 1.48 -9.96
CA SER A 181 -20.66 1.69 -9.90
C SER A 181 -21.07 2.66 -8.77
N ILE A 182 -20.12 3.08 -7.94
CA ILE A 182 -20.41 3.94 -6.78
C ILE A 182 -20.85 5.33 -7.24
N ASN A 183 -22.10 5.67 -6.96
CA ASN A 183 -22.58 7.04 -6.91
C ASN A 183 -22.68 7.48 -5.44
N GLN A 184 -21.86 8.44 -5.03
CA GLN A 184 -21.78 8.84 -3.62
C GLN A 184 -23.10 9.40 -3.06
N HIS A 185 -23.98 9.92 -3.92
CA HIS A 185 -25.22 10.58 -3.51
C HIS A 185 -26.41 9.64 -3.31
N VAL A 186 -26.30 8.36 -3.71
CA VAL A 186 -27.43 7.42 -3.61
C VAL A 186 -27.43 6.59 -2.32
N TYR A 187 -26.35 6.64 -1.54
CA TYR A 187 -26.23 5.85 -0.33
C TYR A 187 -26.87 6.57 0.86
N PRO A 188 -27.70 5.88 1.67
CA PRO A 188 -28.45 6.50 2.76
C PRO A 188 -27.59 6.91 3.96
N SER A 189 -26.32 6.52 4.00
CA SER A 189 -25.38 6.89 5.05
C SER A 189 -23.94 6.70 4.60
N ARG A 190 -23.00 7.42 5.26
CA ARG A 190 -21.56 7.23 5.05
C ARG A 190 -21.12 5.78 5.28
N ARG A 191 -21.73 5.09 6.24
CA ARG A 191 -21.45 3.67 6.51
C ARG A 191 -21.83 2.78 5.31
N ALA A 192 -23.02 2.98 4.75
CA ALA A 192 -23.46 2.22 3.57
C ALA A 192 -22.56 2.49 2.36
N LEU A 193 -22.13 3.74 2.16
CA LEU A 193 -21.19 4.12 1.11
C LEU A 193 -19.83 3.42 1.28
N LEU A 194 -19.23 3.47 2.47
CA LEU A 194 -17.93 2.83 2.72
C LEU A 194 -18.00 1.30 2.61
N ALA A 195 -19.13 0.69 2.98
CA ALA A 195 -19.35 -0.75 2.78
C ALA A 195 -19.43 -1.11 1.29
N ALA A 196 -20.13 -0.31 0.47
CA ALA A 196 -20.19 -0.53 -0.97
C ALA A 196 -18.81 -0.33 -1.64
N ILE A 197 -18.07 0.69 -1.24
CA ILE A 197 -16.68 0.91 -1.68
C ILE A 197 -15.79 -0.28 -1.28
N THR A 198 -15.97 -0.81 -0.06
CA THR A 198 -15.23 -2.00 0.40
C THR A 198 -15.49 -3.19 -0.51
N ALA A 199 -16.75 -3.42 -0.91
CA ALA A 199 -17.10 -4.50 -1.82
C ALA A 199 -16.47 -4.32 -3.21
N GLU A 200 -16.41 -3.09 -3.75
CA GLU A 200 -15.68 -2.82 -5.00
C GLU A 200 -14.17 -3.04 -4.86
N LEU A 201 -13.57 -2.60 -3.76
CA LEU A 201 -12.12 -2.79 -3.51
C LEU A 201 -11.74 -4.27 -3.32
N ALA A 202 -12.69 -5.14 -2.99
CA ALA A 202 -12.46 -6.58 -2.89
C ALA A 202 -12.44 -7.27 -4.26
N ASP A 203 -12.98 -6.65 -5.31
CA ASP A 203 -12.82 -7.12 -6.69
C ASP A 203 -11.42 -6.76 -7.19
N GLU A 204 -10.67 -7.75 -7.67
CA GLU A 204 -9.27 -7.54 -8.05
C GLU A 204 -9.09 -6.55 -9.19
N ARG A 205 -10.00 -6.55 -10.16
CA ARG A 205 -9.88 -5.67 -11.33
C ARG A 205 -10.16 -4.24 -10.93
N LEU A 206 -11.22 -4.01 -10.15
CA LEU A 206 -11.51 -2.69 -9.60
C LEU A 206 -10.41 -2.23 -8.66
N ALA A 207 -9.87 -3.09 -7.81
CA ALA A 207 -8.77 -2.74 -6.93
C ALA A 207 -7.51 -2.29 -7.69
N VAL A 208 -7.23 -2.89 -8.86
CA VAL A 208 -6.17 -2.44 -9.78
C VAL A 208 -6.47 -1.05 -10.35
N GLU A 209 -7.71 -0.78 -10.78
CA GLU A 209 -8.12 0.56 -11.23
C GLU A 209 -8.00 1.60 -10.10
N TYR A 210 -8.47 1.28 -8.89
CA TYR A 210 -8.34 2.16 -7.73
C TYR A 210 -6.87 2.41 -7.36
N LEU A 211 -5.99 1.40 -7.49
CA LEU A 211 -4.55 1.58 -7.32
C LEU A 211 -4.01 2.57 -8.35
N ALA A 212 -4.33 2.37 -9.64
CA ALA A 212 -3.88 3.25 -10.71
C ALA A 212 -4.35 4.70 -10.48
N ALA A 213 -5.63 4.88 -10.14
CA ALA A 213 -6.22 6.17 -9.79
C ALA A 213 -5.53 6.80 -8.56
N ASN A 214 -5.18 5.99 -7.54
CA ASN A 214 -4.44 6.48 -6.40
C ASN A 214 -3.04 6.96 -6.79
N LEU A 215 -2.33 6.25 -7.67
CA LEU A 215 -1.01 6.67 -8.13
C LEU A 215 -1.09 7.92 -9.01
N GLU A 216 -2.14 8.08 -9.81
CA GLU A 216 -2.42 9.30 -10.57
C GLU A 216 -2.60 10.51 -9.62
N ARG A 217 -3.32 10.34 -8.49
CA ARG A 217 -3.38 11.36 -7.43
C ARG A 217 -1.99 11.71 -6.89
N GLY A 218 -1.13 10.70 -6.73
CA GLY A 218 0.26 10.89 -6.31
C GLY A 218 1.08 11.70 -7.33
N VAL A 219 0.86 11.47 -8.63
CA VAL A 219 1.45 12.27 -9.71
C VAL A 219 1.02 13.73 -9.59
N TYR A 220 -0.29 14.01 -9.45
CA TYR A 220 -0.77 15.38 -9.29
C TYR A 220 -0.24 16.03 -8.01
N ARG A 221 -0.22 15.31 -6.88
CA ARG A 221 0.34 15.82 -5.62
C ARG A 221 1.82 16.15 -5.76
N ALA A 222 2.61 15.26 -6.35
CA ALA A 222 4.03 15.48 -6.56
C ALA A 222 4.29 16.69 -7.47
N ARG A 223 3.52 16.84 -8.56
CA ARG A 223 3.59 18.02 -9.43
C ARG A 223 3.30 19.31 -8.67
N TYR A 224 2.24 19.32 -7.86
CA TYR A 224 1.86 20.49 -7.07
C TYR A 224 2.97 20.91 -6.09
N GLU A 225 3.65 19.93 -5.47
CA GLU A 225 4.73 20.19 -4.51
C GLU A 225 6.11 20.38 -5.14
N GLY A 226 6.25 20.22 -6.46
CA GLY A 226 7.55 20.22 -7.13
C GLY A 226 8.42 19.02 -6.76
N ALA A 227 7.82 17.91 -6.31
CA ALA A 227 8.52 16.68 -5.98
C ALA A 227 8.85 15.88 -7.24
N PRO A 228 10.01 15.16 -7.27
CA PRO A 228 10.32 14.27 -8.37
C PRO A 228 9.32 13.10 -8.42
N ILE A 229 8.83 12.77 -9.61
CA ILE A 229 7.90 11.66 -9.83
C ILE A 229 8.71 10.42 -10.17
N THR A 230 8.77 9.49 -9.22
CA THR A 230 9.52 8.23 -9.34
C THR A 230 8.71 7.10 -8.70
N TRP A 231 9.08 5.84 -8.95
CA TRP A 231 8.44 4.71 -8.26
C TRP A 231 8.53 4.83 -6.73
N ARG A 232 9.63 5.41 -6.18
CA ARG A 232 9.80 5.64 -4.74
C ARG A 232 8.79 6.64 -4.20
N THR A 233 8.61 7.74 -4.93
CA THR A 233 7.62 8.78 -4.62
C THR A 233 6.22 8.20 -4.64
N LEU A 234 5.89 7.41 -5.66
CA LEU A 234 4.56 6.81 -5.81
C LEU A 234 4.30 5.72 -4.76
N ALA A 235 5.31 4.94 -4.37
CA ALA A 235 5.23 3.98 -3.28
C ALA A 235 5.01 4.67 -1.92
N ALA A 236 5.75 5.75 -1.64
CA ALA A 236 5.58 6.54 -0.44
C ALA A 236 4.21 7.22 -0.37
N TRP A 237 3.74 7.75 -1.50
CA TRP A 237 2.39 8.30 -1.64
C TRP A 237 1.33 7.23 -1.31
N HIS A 238 1.45 6.04 -1.90
CA HIS A 238 0.51 4.97 -1.66
C HIS A 238 0.43 4.55 -0.18
N ASN A 239 1.57 4.48 0.51
CA ASN A 239 1.61 4.06 1.91
C ASN A 239 1.20 5.15 2.92
N GLY A 240 1.61 6.39 2.69
CA GLY A 240 1.55 7.46 3.69
C GLY A 240 1.14 8.83 3.16
N GLY A 241 0.86 8.97 1.87
CA GLY A 241 0.51 10.27 1.26
C GLY A 241 1.68 11.25 1.18
N ILE A 242 2.93 10.76 1.27
CA ILE A 242 4.14 11.59 1.25
C ILE A 242 4.77 11.56 -0.13
N THR A 243 5.13 12.73 -0.64
CA THR A 243 5.71 12.92 -1.98
C THR A 243 7.15 13.42 -1.97
N LEU A 244 7.56 14.20 -0.97
CA LEU A 244 8.91 14.79 -0.94
C LEU A 244 9.97 13.79 -0.45
N PRO A 245 11.11 13.62 -1.15
CA PRO A 245 12.16 12.68 -0.74
C PRO A 245 12.69 12.90 0.68
N ILE A 246 12.79 14.16 1.12
CA ILE A 246 13.25 14.49 2.48
C ILE A 246 12.25 14.00 3.54
N ASP A 247 10.96 14.13 3.29
CA ASP A 247 9.90 13.68 4.20
C ASP A 247 9.79 12.15 4.22
N ILE A 248 10.07 11.50 3.08
CA ILE A 248 10.19 10.04 2.99
C ILE A 248 11.32 9.57 3.92
N ALA A 249 12.51 10.15 3.78
CA ALA A 249 13.68 9.78 4.58
C ALA A 249 13.49 10.08 6.08
N ALA A 250 12.79 11.15 6.42
CA ALA A 250 12.49 11.53 7.80
C ALA A 250 11.42 10.62 8.44
N ASN A 251 10.59 9.94 7.65
CA ASN A 251 9.55 9.03 8.13
C ASN A 251 10.02 7.58 8.06
N THR A 252 10.48 7.04 9.18
CA THR A 252 11.02 5.67 9.28
C THR A 252 10.08 4.59 8.75
N ARG A 253 8.76 4.76 8.93
CA ARG A 253 7.76 3.82 8.41
C ARG A 253 7.67 3.88 6.89
N THR A 254 7.58 5.07 6.32
CA THR A 254 7.49 5.25 4.87
C THR A 254 8.81 4.87 4.18
N ASP A 255 9.95 5.24 4.75
CA ASP A 255 11.28 4.80 4.27
C ASP A 255 11.41 3.27 4.30
N GLY A 256 11.04 2.62 5.41
CA GLY A 256 11.03 1.15 5.51
C GLY A 256 10.12 0.50 4.47
N TYR A 257 8.94 1.09 4.23
CA TYR A 257 8.02 0.63 3.18
C TYR A 257 8.64 0.73 1.78
N VAL A 258 9.26 1.87 1.44
CA VAL A 258 9.92 2.09 0.14
C VAL A 258 11.07 1.11 -0.06
N LYS A 259 11.87 0.84 0.98
CA LYS A 259 12.96 -0.14 0.95
C LYS A 259 12.44 -1.56 0.71
N ARG A 260 11.35 -1.96 1.39
CA ARG A 260 10.73 -3.27 1.18
C ARG A 260 10.14 -3.40 -0.22
N ALA A 261 9.45 -2.37 -0.70
CA ALA A 261 8.91 -2.35 -2.06
C ALA A 261 10.02 -2.53 -3.11
N ALA A 262 11.24 -2.01 -2.85
CA ALA A 262 12.39 -2.16 -3.75
C ALA A 262 12.75 -3.64 -4.04
N LEU A 263 12.49 -4.54 -3.08
CA LEU A 263 12.78 -5.97 -3.21
C LEU A 263 11.96 -6.65 -4.32
N TYR A 264 10.87 -6.02 -4.77
CA TYR A 264 9.95 -6.54 -5.78
C TYR A 264 10.10 -5.88 -7.15
N LEU A 265 11.05 -4.96 -7.33
CA LEU A 265 11.26 -4.26 -8.61
C LEU A 265 11.52 -5.23 -9.76
N ALA A 266 12.47 -6.15 -9.59
CA ALA A 266 12.84 -7.09 -10.64
C ALA A 266 11.65 -7.96 -11.10
N ALA A 267 10.87 -8.49 -10.15
CA ALA A 267 9.69 -9.30 -10.45
C ALA A 267 8.58 -8.49 -11.13
N ALA A 268 8.39 -7.22 -10.72
CA ALA A 268 7.43 -6.32 -11.33
C ALA A 268 7.79 -5.99 -12.78
N HIS A 269 9.06 -5.68 -13.05
CA HIS A 269 9.57 -5.48 -14.40
C HIS A 269 9.42 -6.75 -15.25
N GLU A 270 9.81 -7.92 -14.73
CA GLU A 270 9.63 -9.19 -15.46
C GLU A 270 8.15 -9.45 -15.79
N LEU A 271 7.23 -9.21 -14.86
CA LEU A 271 5.80 -9.37 -15.10
C LEU A 271 5.31 -8.46 -16.23
N ILE A 272 5.67 -7.18 -16.19
CA ILE A 272 5.12 -6.17 -17.09
C ILE A 272 5.81 -6.19 -18.46
N GLU A 273 7.12 -6.36 -18.50
CA GLU A 273 7.93 -6.35 -19.73
C GLU A 273 8.09 -7.75 -20.35
N GLY A 274 7.71 -8.80 -19.60
CA GLY A 274 7.99 -10.19 -19.92
C GLY A 274 7.55 -10.65 -21.32
N ALA A 275 8.52 -11.23 -22.03
CA ALA A 275 8.52 -11.83 -23.37
C ALA A 275 9.23 -11.06 -24.50
N TYR A 276 9.84 -9.89 -24.26
CA TYR A 276 10.71 -9.26 -25.28
C TYR A 276 12.15 -9.84 -25.34
N ALA A 277 12.56 -10.64 -24.33
CA ALA A 277 13.94 -11.15 -24.20
C ALA A 277 14.11 -12.68 -24.43
N ARG A 278 13.03 -13.44 -24.65
CA ARG A 278 13.10 -14.90 -24.90
C ARG A 278 12.74 -15.30 -26.34
N GLY A 279 12.76 -14.33 -27.27
CA GLY A 279 12.42 -14.51 -28.68
C GLY A 279 13.41 -13.84 -29.64
N ARG A 280 14.67 -13.69 -29.23
CA ARG A 280 15.80 -13.41 -30.13
C ARG A 280 16.91 -14.40 -29.86
#